data_AF-A0A1G9HAB4-F1
#
_entry.id   AF-A0A1G9HAB4-F1
#
_cell.length_a   1.000
_cell.length_b   1.000
_cell.length_c   1.000
_cell.angle_alpha   90.00
_cell.angle_beta   90.00
_cell.angle_gamma   90.00
#
_symmetry.space_group_name_H-M   'P 1'
#
loop_
_entity.id
_entity.type
_entity.pdbx_description
1 polymer ?
#
loop_
_entity_poly.entity_id
_entity_poly.type
_entity_poly.pdbx_seq_one_letter_code
_entity_poly.pdbx_strand_id
1 'polypeptide(L)'
;MEDSKRKTLIKKWNDEISDLRSQQAEDESNQDPMLKAEWRSVRQLASYDLQIGVLEECVGKLEDCESEDDVLEAWGEWRDEVEERDKRILDSTEWFKNNYKKLQLEECVESLSEYFSEDLLTECWRCGGWEKPTSDKRTTEGYRLECPNC
;
A
#
# COMPACT_ATOMS: atom_id res chain seq x y z
N MET A 1 19.76 0.51 12.22
CA MET A 1 18.86 1.52 12.85
C MET A 1 17.49 1.52 12.16
N GLU A 2 17.44 0.95 10.94
CA GLU A 2 16.31 0.79 10.05
C GLU A 2 15.25 -0.21 10.55
N ASP A 3 15.63 -1.32 11.18
CA ASP A 3 14.67 -2.30 11.73
C ASP A 3 13.77 -1.70 12.83
N SER A 4 14.30 -0.74 13.59
CA SER A 4 13.52 0.02 14.58
C SER A 4 12.52 0.96 13.94
N LYS A 5 12.88 1.53 12.78
CA LYS A 5 11.91 2.28 12.00
C LYS A 5 10.85 1.27 11.54
N ARG A 6 11.17 0.21 10.80
CA ARG A 6 10.14 -0.64 10.14
C ARG A 6 9.06 -1.11 11.12
N LYS A 7 9.47 -1.53 12.32
CA LYS A 7 8.58 -1.88 13.43
C LYS A 7 7.65 -0.75 13.89
N THR A 8 8.11 0.49 13.86
CA THR A 8 7.30 1.69 14.12
C THR A 8 6.24 1.91 13.04
N LEU A 9 6.56 1.72 11.75
CA LEU A 9 5.58 1.82 10.66
C LEU A 9 4.52 0.72 10.75
N ILE A 10 4.97 -0.53 10.92
CA ILE A 10 4.07 -1.68 11.14
C ILE A 10 3.15 -1.42 12.34
N LYS A 11 3.68 -0.87 13.43
CA LYS A 11 2.86 -0.51 14.58
C LYS A 11 1.83 0.57 14.24
N LYS A 12 2.24 1.65 13.56
CA LYS A 12 1.34 2.73 13.13
C LYS A 12 0.17 2.18 12.30
N TRP A 13 0.45 1.33 11.32
CA TRP A 13 -0.61 0.73 10.48
C TRP A 13 -1.48 -0.27 11.25
N ASN A 14 -0.93 -1.03 12.20
CA ASN A 14 -1.75 -1.87 13.07
C ASN A 14 -2.68 -1.06 13.98
N ASP A 15 -2.21 0.08 14.50
CA ASP A 15 -3.03 1.01 15.27
C ASP A 15 -4.16 1.58 14.37
N GLU A 16 -3.83 1.95 13.12
CA GLU A 16 -4.81 2.41 12.13
C GLU A 16 -5.85 1.36 11.74
N ILE A 17 -5.42 0.10 11.50
CA ILE A 17 -6.35 -1.03 11.27
C ILE A 17 -7.30 -1.19 12.46
N SER A 18 -6.80 -1.08 13.68
CA SER A 18 -7.62 -1.16 14.89
C SER A 18 -8.64 -0.02 14.98
N ASP A 19 -8.23 1.19 14.64
CA ASP A 19 -9.11 2.37 14.61
C ASP A 19 -10.20 2.23 13.54
N LEU A 20 -9.83 1.80 12.33
CA LEU A 20 -10.78 1.54 11.23
C LEU A 20 -11.81 0.47 11.61
N ARG A 21 -11.38 -0.64 12.24
CA ARG A 21 -12.29 -1.68 12.74
C ARG A 21 -13.25 -1.16 13.80
N SER A 22 -12.75 -0.29 14.68
CA SER A 22 -13.57 0.31 15.74
C SER A 22 -14.63 1.25 15.15
N GLN A 23 -14.23 2.09 14.18
CA GLN A 23 -15.15 2.97 13.45
C GLN A 23 -16.18 2.17 12.64
N GLN A 24 -15.76 1.11 11.95
CA GLN A 24 -16.65 0.23 11.21
C GLN A 24 -17.73 -0.38 12.12
N ALA A 25 -17.34 -0.87 13.29
CA ALA A 25 -18.27 -1.44 14.27
C ALA A 25 -19.23 -0.39 14.85
N GLU A 26 -18.75 0.83 15.12
CA GLU A 26 -19.58 1.94 15.57
C GLU A 26 -20.61 2.33 14.50
N ASP A 27 -20.16 2.49 13.25
CA ASP A 27 -21.04 2.83 12.12
C ASP A 27 -22.07 1.73 11.87
N GLU A 28 -21.69 0.44 11.92
CA GLU A 28 -22.62 -0.68 11.77
C GLU A 28 -23.68 -0.72 12.88
N SER A 29 -23.29 -0.35 14.11
CA SER A 29 -24.20 -0.24 15.26
C SER A 29 -25.14 0.96 15.13
N ASN A 30 -24.64 2.08 14.62
CA ASN A 30 -25.40 3.33 14.48
C ASN A 30 -26.25 3.37 13.20
N GLN A 31 -26.05 2.44 12.27
CA GLN A 31 -26.84 2.34 11.05
C GLN A 31 -28.32 2.05 11.36
N ASP A 32 -29.19 2.92 10.84
CA ASP A 32 -30.63 2.72 10.87
C ASP A 32 -30.98 1.37 10.23
N PRO A 33 -31.64 0.43 10.95
CA PRO A 33 -32.06 -0.85 10.41
C PRO A 33 -32.85 -0.76 9.10
N MET A 34 -33.59 0.33 8.88
CA MET A 34 -34.33 0.57 7.64
C MET A 34 -33.42 0.96 6.46
N LEU A 35 -32.23 1.48 6.73
CA LEU A 35 -31.25 1.94 5.73
C LEU A 35 -30.05 0.99 5.56
N LYS A 36 -29.97 -0.11 6.33
CA LYS A 36 -28.85 -1.07 6.27
C LYS A 36 -28.62 -1.68 4.88
N ALA A 37 -29.69 -1.90 4.13
CA ALA A 37 -29.62 -2.43 2.77
C ALA A 37 -29.45 -1.33 1.70
N GLU A 38 -29.41 -0.06 2.09
CA GLU A 38 -29.16 1.01 1.14
C GLU A 38 -27.73 0.95 0.62
N TRP A 39 -27.61 1.17 -0.67
CA TRP A 39 -26.34 1.10 -1.39
C TRP A 39 -25.23 1.96 -0.78
N ARG A 40 -25.58 3.10 -0.17
CA ARG A 40 -24.62 3.99 0.50
C ARG A 40 -24.06 3.35 1.78
N SER A 41 -24.93 2.82 2.63
CA SER A 41 -24.57 2.13 3.87
C SER A 41 -23.70 0.91 3.59
N VAL A 42 -24.07 0.13 2.56
CA VAL A 42 -23.27 -1.03 2.11
C VAL A 42 -21.90 -0.60 1.59
N ARG A 43 -21.83 0.48 0.79
CA ARG A 43 -20.56 0.99 0.28
C ARG A 43 -19.65 1.55 1.38
N GLN A 44 -20.20 2.21 2.39
CA GLN A 44 -19.42 2.72 3.54
C GLN A 44 -18.76 1.57 4.31
N LEU A 45 -19.51 0.52 4.64
CA LEU A 45 -18.93 -0.65 5.30
C LEU A 45 -17.89 -1.34 4.42
N ALA A 46 -18.19 -1.48 3.12
CA ALA A 46 -17.24 -2.05 2.17
C ALA A 46 -15.96 -1.22 2.01
N SER A 47 -15.99 0.11 2.18
CA SER A 47 -14.77 0.92 2.15
C SER A 47 -13.84 0.61 3.32
N TYR A 48 -14.37 0.41 4.53
CA TYR A 48 -13.57 -0.02 5.68
C TYR A 48 -12.87 -1.36 5.39
N ASP A 49 -13.63 -2.36 4.92
CA ASP A 49 -13.07 -3.68 4.58
C ASP A 49 -11.96 -3.59 3.52
N LEU A 50 -12.13 -2.73 2.52
CA LEU A 50 -11.13 -2.55 1.47
C LEU A 50 -9.86 -1.87 1.99
N GLN A 51 -9.99 -0.84 2.83
CA GLN A 51 -8.85 -0.15 3.43
C GLN A 51 -8.08 -1.07 4.39
N ILE A 52 -8.80 -1.73 5.31
CA ILE A 52 -8.22 -2.69 6.24
C ILE A 52 -7.48 -3.79 5.49
N GLY A 53 -8.09 -4.36 4.44
CA GLY A 53 -7.47 -5.43 3.68
C GLY A 53 -6.15 -5.03 3.02
N VAL A 54 -6.05 -3.81 2.46
CA VAL A 54 -4.79 -3.32 1.87
C VAL A 54 -3.74 -3.06 2.95
N LEU A 55 -4.12 -2.46 4.09
CA LEU A 55 -3.19 -2.25 5.20
C LEU A 55 -2.67 -3.58 5.76
N GLU A 56 -3.52 -4.59 5.91
CA GLU A 56 -3.12 -5.93 6.36
C GLU A 56 -2.17 -6.61 5.37
N GLU A 57 -2.44 -6.50 4.06
CA GLU A 57 -1.53 -6.99 3.01
C GLU A 57 -0.17 -6.30 3.09
N CYS A 58 -0.14 -4.97 3.28
CA CYS A 58 1.09 -4.20 3.40
C CYS A 58 1.87 -4.54 4.68
N VAL A 59 1.18 -4.65 5.82
CA VAL A 59 1.77 -5.06 7.11
C VAL A 59 2.39 -6.45 6.98
N GLY A 60 1.64 -7.43 6.48
CA GLY A 60 2.12 -8.81 6.34
C GLY A 60 3.38 -8.89 5.47
N LYS A 61 3.37 -8.20 4.32
CA LYS A 61 4.55 -8.16 3.44
C LYS A 61 5.77 -7.53 4.15
N LEU A 62 5.60 -6.45 4.92
CA LEU A 62 6.71 -5.84 5.67
C LEU A 62 7.20 -6.70 6.84
N GLU A 63 6.32 -7.46 7.50
CA GLU A 63 6.68 -8.41 8.54
C GLU A 63 7.50 -9.58 8.00
N ASP A 64 7.20 -10.01 6.77
CA ASP A 64 7.92 -11.08 6.06
C ASP A 64 9.29 -10.64 5.53
N CYS A 65 9.56 -9.34 5.40
CA CYS A 65 10.87 -8.84 4.97
C CYS A 65 11.94 -9.16 6.02
N GLU A 66 13.07 -9.73 5.60
CA GLU A 66 14.20 -10.01 6.50
C GLU A 66 15.29 -8.94 6.43
N SER A 67 15.29 -8.17 5.34
CA SER A 67 16.31 -7.17 5.01
C SER A 67 15.71 -5.86 4.49
N GLU A 68 16.56 -4.84 4.36
CA GLU A 68 16.20 -3.57 3.74
C GLU A 68 15.91 -3.73 2.24
N ASP A 69 16.68 -4.59 1.56
CA ASP A 69 16.48 -4.90 0.14
C ASP A 69 15.09 -5.49 -0.11
N ASP A 70 14.59 -6.37 0.77
CA ASP A 70 13.24 -6.94 0.66
C ASP A 70 12.15 -5.86 0.80
N VAL A 71 12.38 -4.87 1.66
CA VAL A 71 11.44 -3.75 1.86
C VAL A 71 11.42 -2.85 0.62
N LEU A 72 12.59 -2.59 0.04
CA LEU A 72 12.69 -1.82 -1.20
C LEU A 72 12.05 -2.54 -2.39
N GLU A 73 12.19 -3.86 -2.47
CA GLU A 73 11.50 -4.69 -3.47
C GLU A 73 9.98 -4.60 -3.30
N ALA A 74 9.46 -4.80 -2.08
CA ALA A 74 8.04 -4.68 -1.77
C ALA A 74 7.49 -3.27 -2.13
N TRP A 75 8.26 -2.23 -1.81
CA TRP A 75 7.90 -0.86 -2.14
C TRP A 75 7.81 -0.64 -3.66
N GLY A 76 8.75 -1.18 -4.43
CA GLY A 76 8.72 -1.15 -5.89
C GLY A 76 7.51 -1.89 -6.47
N GLU A 77 7.19 -3.07 -5.95
CA GLU A 77 6.00 -3.84 -6.34
C GLU A 77 4.70 -3.05 -6.14
N TRP A 78 4.55 -2.38 -5.01
CA TRP A 78 3.34 -1.61 -4.71
C TRP A 78 3.15 -0.41 -5.62
N ARG A 79 4.23 0.23 -6.04
CA ARG A 79 4.17 1.35 -6.99
C ARG A 79 3.72 0.90 -8.37
N ASP A 80 4.26 -0.22 -8.86
CA ASP A 80 3.80 -0.84 -10.09
C ASP A 80 2.32 -1.21 -9.98
N GLU A 81 1.90 -1.76 -8.85
CA GLU A 81 0.50 -2.11 -8.62
C GLU A 81 -0.41 -0.86 -8.64
N VAL A 82 0.00 0.25 -8.03
CA VAL A 82 -0.72 1.53 -8.11
C VAL A 82 -0.88 1.99 -9.56
N GLU A 83 0.19 1.95 -10.36
CA GLU A 83 0.14 2.30 -11.77
C GLU A 83 -0.78 1.37 -12.57
N GLU A 84 -0.70 0.06 -12.32
CA GLU A 84 -1.57 -0.92 -12.97
C GLU A 84 -3.05 -0.71 -12.62
N ARG A 85 -3.34 -0.21 -11.42
CA ARG A 85 -4.69 0.12 -10.96
C ARG A 85 -5.21 1.43 -11.54
N ASP A 86 -4.39 2.25 -12.18
CA ASP A 86 -4.83 3.50 -12.84
C ASP A 86 -5.57 3.27 -14.18
N LYS A 87 -5.73 2.00 -14.58
CA LYS A 87 -6.46 1.60 -15.78
C LYS A 87 -7.93 2.02 -15.70
N ARG A 88 -8.48 2.43 -16.85
CA ARG A 88 -9.90 2.80 -16.98
C ARG A 88 -10.81 1.60 -16.75
N ILE A 89 -11.64 1.65 -15.71
CA ILE A 89 -12.66 0.65 -15.39
C ILE A 89 -14.06 1.24 -15.64
N LEU A 90 -14.89 0.51 -16.40
CA LEU A 90 -16.25 0.96 -16.75
C LEU A 90 -17.32 0.48 -15.77
N ASP A 91 -17.11 -0.66 -15.09
CA ASP A 91 -18.03 -1.14 -14.07
C ASP A 91 -17.90 -0.32 -12.79
N SER A 92 -19.01 0.21 -12.28
CA SER A 92 -18.99 1.14 -11.14
C SER A 92 -18.61 0.49 -9.81
N THR A 93 -18.81 -0.84 -9.66
CA THR A 93 -18.48 -1.57 -8.44
C THR A 93 -17.02 -1.99 -8.46
N GLU A 94 -16.54 -2.49 -9.60
CA GLU A 94 -15.11 -2.77 -9.80
C GLU A 94 -14.28 -1.49 -9.71
N TRP A 95 -14.76 -0.39 -10.31
CA TRP A 95 -14.12 0.92 -10.19
C TRP A 95 -14.06 1.37 -8.73
N PHE A 96 -15.16 1.25 -7.98
CA PHE A 96 -15.18 1.59 -6.55
C PHE A 96 -14.14 0.79 -5.76
N LYS A 97 -14.12 -0.53 -5.91
CA LYS A 97 -13.16 -1.41 -5.22
C LYS A 97 -11.73 -1.08 -5.60
N ASN A 98 -11.48 -0.91 -6.90
CA ASN A 98 -10.16 -0.59 -7.42
C ASN A 98 -9.66 0.76 -6.93
N ASN A 99 -10.51 1.78 -6.94
CA ASN A 99 -10.14 3.13 -6.53
C ASN A 99 -9.80 3.21 -5.03
N TYR A 100 -10.58 2.55 -4.16
CA TYR A 100 -10.26 2.49 -2.73
C TYR A 100 -8.97 1.73 -2.46
N LYS A 101 -8.78 0.57 -3.10
CA LYS A 101 -7.53 -0.18 -2.96
C LYS A 101 -6.33 0.62 -3.45
N LYS A 102 -6.47 1.30 -4.59
CA LYS A 102 -5.43 2.17 -5.16
C LYS A 102 -5.05 3.28 -4.18
N LEU A 103 -6.03 4.05 -3.68
CA LEU A 103 -5.78 5.14 -2.75
C LEU A 103 -5.09 4.66 -1.47
N GLN A 104 -5.56 3.55 -0.88
CA GLN A 104 -4.93 3.01 0.32
C GLN A 104 -3.50 2.53 0.05
N LEU A 105 -3.25 1.93 -1.11
CA LEU A 105 -1.91 1.49 -1.50
C LEU A 105 -0.97 2.67 -1.80
N GLU A 106 -1.49 3.76 -2.38
CA GLU A 106 -0.77 5.03 -2.56
C GLU A 106 -0.33 5.59 -1.19
N GLU A 107 -1.20 5.57 -0.18
CA GLU A 107 -0.86 5.99 1.20
C GLU A 107 0.21 5.09 1.83
N CYS A 108 0.17 3.78 1.58
CA CYS A 108 1.22 2.85 2.03
C CYS A 108 2.58 3.15 1.36
N VAL A 109 2.57 3.42 0.06
CA VAL A 109 3.75 3.81 -0.73
C VAL A 109 4.33 5.14 -0.21
N GLU A 110 3.49 6.14 0.03
CA GLU A 110 3.91 7.45 0.55
C GLU A 110 4.46 7.32 1.97
N SER A 111 3.82 6.56 2.84
CA SER A 111 4.32 6.27 4.19
C SER A 111 5.69 5.58 4.19
N LEU A 112 5.97 4.73 3.18
CA LEU A 112 7.31 4.16 2.96
C LEU A 112 8.31 5.15 2.36
N SER A 113 7.87 6.16 1.61
CA SER A 113 8.77 7.23 1.16
C SER A 113 9.33 8.05 2.33
N GLU A 114 8.58 8.20 3.42
CA GLU A 114 9.09 8.84 4.64
C GLU A 114 10.18 8.00 5.34
N TYR A 115 10.27 6.72 5.00
CA TYR A 115 11.21 5.74 5.57
C TYR A 115 12.58 5.74 4.92
N PHE A 116 12.58 5.85 3.61
CA PHE A 116 13.73 5.77 2.73
C PHE A 116 14.10 7.17 2.21
N SER A 117 15.33 7.36 1.73
CA SER A 117 15.65 8.61 1.03
C SER A 117 14.88 8.66 -0.28
N GLU A 118 14.34 9.82 -0.66
CA GLU A 118 13.77 10.04 -2.01
C GLU A 118 14.81 9.76 -3.11
N ASP A 119 16.11 9.77 -2.80
CA ASP A 119 17.19 9.42 -3.73
C ASP A 119 17.10 7.97 -4.25
N LEU A 120 16.39 7.08 -3.53
CA LEU A 120 16.08 5.71 -3.94
C LEU A 120 14.96 5.64 -4.99
N LEU A 121 14.26 6.76 -5.22
CA LEU A 121 13.12 6.88 -6.14
C LEU A 121 13.54 7.63 -7.40
N THR A 122 14.34 6.98 -8.22
CA THR A 122 14.74 7.54 -9.51
C THR A 122 13.82 7.03 -10.62
N GLU A 123 13.26 7.94 -11.41
CA GLU A 123 12.60 7.58 -12.67
C GLU A 123 13.67 7.23 -13.71
N CYS A 124 13.46 6.16 -14.45
CA CYS A 124 14.35 5.78 -15.53
C CYS A 124 14.35 6.90 -16.58
N TRP A 125 15.51 7.52 -16.78
CA TRP A 125 15.69 8.59 -17.75
C TRP A 125 15.28 8.22 -19.19
N ARG A 126 15.22 6.92 -19.50
CA ARG A 126 14.98 6.39 -20.85
C ARG A 126 13.50 6.12 -21.15
N CYS A 127 12.74 5.60 -20.19
CA CYS A 127 11.34 5.23 -20.41
C CYS A 127 10.35 5.92 -19.45
N GLY A 128 10.84 6.64 -18.44
CA GLY A 128 10.02 7.26 -17.40
C GLY A 128 9.43 6.29 -16.39
N GLY A 129 9.66 4.97 -16.54
CA GLY A 129 9.25 3.99 -15.53
C GLY A 129 10.18 4.02 -14.31
N TRP A 130 9.68 3.61 -13.16
CA TRP A 130 10.46 3.64 -11.92
C TRP A 130 11.62 2.64 -11.95
N GLU A 131 12.80 3.11 -11.55
CA GLU A 131 13.92 2.22 -11.29
C GLU A 131 13.68 1.49 -9.96
N LYS A 132 14.01 0.20 -9.93
CA LYS A 132 13.84 -0.69 -8.80
C LYS A 132 15.17 -0.93 -8.12
N PRO A 133 15.29 -0.71 -6.81
CA PRO A 133 16.44 -1.17 -6.06
C PRO A 133 16.54 -2.69 -6.18
N THR A 134 17.67 -3.16 -6.70
CA THR A 134 17.98 -4.57 -6.85
C THR A 134 19.31 -4.83 -6.15
N SER A 135 19.40 -5.94 -5.41
CA SER A 135 20.65 -6.34 -4.73
C SER A 135 21.83 -6.37 -5.71
N ASP A 136 22.90 -5.61 -5.42
CA ASP A 136 24.08 -5.58 -6.29
C ASP A 136 24.95 -6.82 -6.03
N LYS A 137 24.80 -7.83 -6.89
CA LYS A 137 25.57 -9.08 -6.82
C LYS A 137 27.10 -8.90 -6.94
N ARG A 138 27.59 -7.70 -7.25
CA ARG A 138 29.04 -7.39 -7.32
C ARG A 138 29.62 -7.02 -5.96
N THR A 139 28.79 -6.63 -5.00
CA THR A 139 29.20 -6.25 -3.65
C THR A 139 28.52 -7.12 -2.61
N THR A 140 29.13 -7.25 -1.43
CA THR A 140 28.54 -8.01 -0.31
C THR A 140 27.40 -7.24 0.37
N GLU A 141 27.36 -5.92 0.17
CA GLU A 141 26.36 -4.98 0.67
C GLU A 141 26.10 -3.91 -0.41
N GLY A 142 24.85 -3.48 -0.55
CA GLY A 142 24.43 -2.41 -1.45
C GLY A 142 23.38 -2.81 -2.48
N TYR A 143 22.66 -1.81 -2.99
CA TYR A 143 21.67 -1.94 -4.05
C TYR A 143 22.10 -1.13 -5.28
N ARG A 144 21.57 -1.51 -6.44
CA ARG A 144 21.60 -0.71 -7.65
C ARG A 144 20.19 -0.47 -8.14
N LEU A 145 19.95 0.69 -8.74
CA LEU A 145 18.69 0.99 -9.37
C LEU A 145 18.68 0.37 -10.78
N GLU A 146 17.69 -0.49 -11.06
CA GLU A 146 17.48 -1.11 -12.36
C GLU A 146 16.12 -0.72 -12.91
N CYS A 147 16.06 -0.29 -14.17
CA CYS A 147 14.79 -0.16 -14.85
C CYS A 147 14.39 -1.52 -15.44
N PRO A 148 13.31 -2.18 -14.98
CA PRO A 148 12.89 -3.48 -15.52
C PRO A 148 12.47 -3.42 -16.99
N ASN A 149 12.21 -2.22 -17.51
CA ASN A 149 11.74 -1.99 -18.87
C ASN A 149 12.86 -1.58 -19.86
N CYS A 150 14.13 -1.48 -19.45
CA CYS A 150 15.22 -0.93 -20.28
C CYS A 150 16.52 -1.74 -20.30
#